data_AF-A0A0A9YPD2-F1
#
_entry.id   AF-A0A0A9YPD2-F1
#
_cell.length_a   1.000
_cell.length_b   1.000
_cell.length_c   1.000
_cell.angle_alpha   90.00
_cell.angle_beta   90.00
_cell.angle_gamma   90.00
#
_symmetry.space_group_name_H-M   'P 1'
#
loop_
_entity.id
_entity.type
_entity.pdbx_description
1 polymer ?
#
loop_
_entity_poly.entity_id
_entity_poly.type
_entity_poly.pdbx_seq_one_letter_code
_entity_poly.pdbx_strand_id
1 'polypeptide(L)'
;MAQRNKQRVVLISHSYGTNVALAFLAWAEAHEPLFMSKYIAYYVNVGGTTLGLPKAVSALLLGDAKDTISIPKPARRVLDTFISQAARYEFARTWGSLVTMLPRGCSGVHGTVLVLPNGTAANMHSAALLIKEQCT
;
A
#
# COMPACT_ATOMS: atom_id res chain seq x y z
N MET A 1 9.30 -18.19 20.09
CA MET A 1 10.22 -18.13 18.92
C MET A 1 11.45 -18.97 19.21
N ALA A 2 11.92 -19.75 18.24
CA ALA A 2 13.11 -20.60 18.42
C ALA A 2 14.39 -19.73 18.50
N GLN A 3 14.91 -19.53 19.70
CA GLN A 3 16.22 -18.88 19.93
C GLN A 3 17.34 -19.87 19.61
N ARG A 4 17.66 -20.03 18.32
CA ARG A 4 18.76 -20.92 17.91
C ARG A 4 20.14 -20.37 18.34
N ASN A 5 20.29 -19.04 18.41
CA ASN A 5 21.57 -18.38 18.69
C ASN A 5 21.55 -17.45 19.93
N LYS A 6 20.46 -17.42 20.71
CA LYS A 6 20.26 -16.48 21.85
C LYS A 6 20.48 -14.99 21.52
N GLN A 7 20.40 -14.62 20.24
CA GLN A 7 20.56 -13.24 19.78
C GLN A 7 19.21 -12.64 19.36
N ARG A 8 19.09 -11.32 19.54
CA ARG A 8 17.97 -10.53 19.01
C ARG A 8 18.08 -10.44 17.48
N VAL A 9 16.94 -10.44 16.80
CA VAL A 9 16.87 -10.47 15.34
C VAL A 9 16.87 -9.05 14.75
N VAL A 10 17.45 -8.90 13.56
CA VAL A 10 17.28 -7.71 12.72
C VAL A 10 16.08 -7.96 11.81
N LEU A 11 15.05 -7.12 11.92
CA LEU A 11 13.87 -7.19 11.07
C LEU A 11 14.01 -6.20 9.93
N ILE A 12 13.89 -6.68 8.69
CA ILE A 12 13.91 -5.83 7.49
C ILE A 12 12.57 -5.98 6.79
N SER A 13 11.92 -4.86 6.51
CA SER A 13 10.69 -4.81 5.72
C SER A 13 10.90 -4.00 4.44
N HIS A 14 10.15 -4.37 3.39
CA HIS A 14 10.17 -3.68 2.10
C HIS A 14 8.76 -3.45 1.60
N SER A 15 8.48 -2.25 1.06
CA SER A 15 7.20 -1.91 0.44
C SER A 15 6.01 -2.21 1.36
N TYR A 16 4.99 -2.94 0.88
CA TYR A 16 3.84 -3.35 1.68
C TYR A 16 4.22 -4.20 2.91
N GLY A 17 5.35 -4.91 2.87
CA GLY A 17 5.85 -5.72 3.98
C GLY A 17 6.06 -4.92 5.26
N THR A 18 6.24 -3.59 5.16
CA THR A 18 6.32 -2.69 6.30
C THR A 18 5.01 -2.64 7.09
N ASN A 19 3.86 -2.61 6.40
CA ASN A 19 2.56 -2.62 7.07
C ASN A 19 2.30 -3.96 7.79
N VAL A 20 2.70 -5.07 7.15
CA VAL A 20 2.61 -6.41 7.76
C VAL A 20 3.53 -6.51 8.99
N ALA A 21 4.77 -6.05 8.87
CA ALA A 21 5.73 -6.05 9.96
C ALA A 21 5.24 -5.23 11.17
N LEU A 22 4.71 -4.02 10.92
CA LEU A 22 4.18 -3.18 11.99
C LEU A 22 2.95 -3.80 12.65
N ALA A 23 2.04 -4.39 11.87
CA ALA A 23 0.88 -5.10 12.42
C ALA A 23 1.31 -6.30 13.28
N PHE A 24 2.30 -7.07 12.83
CA PHE A 24 2.87 -8.17 13.60
C PHE A 24 3.53 -7.69 14.90
N LEU A 25 4.34 -6.63 14.86
CA LEU A 25 5.01 -6.10 16.05
C LEU A 25 4.00 -5.59 17.08
N ALA A 26 2.95 -4.88 16.63
CA ALA A 26 1.87 -4.42 17.50
C ALA A 26 1.10 -5.60 18.13
N TRP A 27 0.77 -6.61 17.32
CA TRP A 27 0.15 -7.84 17.81
C TRP A 27 1.04 -8.56 18.83
N ALA A 28 2.33 -8.71 18.54
CA ALA A 28 3.27 -9.42 19.40
C ALA A 28 3.48 -8.70 20.74
N GLU A 29 3.61 -7.37 20.74
CA GLU A 29 3.75 -6.57 21.95
C GLU A 29 2.49 -6.64 22.84
N ALA A 30 1.30 -6.74 22.22
CA ALA A 30 0.05 -6.93 22.96
C ALA A 30 -0.09 -8.32 23.60
N HIS A 31 0.50 -9.36 23.00
CA HIS A 31 0.46 -10.74 23.53
C HIS A 31 1.60 -11.02 24.53
N GLU A 32 2.76 -10.40 24.32
CA GLU A 32 3.91 -10.49 25.20
C GLU A 32 4.48 -9.09 25.45
N PRO A 33 4.31 -8.54 26.67
CA PRO A 33 4.92 -7.27 27.02
C PRO A 33 6.45 -7.32 26.84
N LEU A 34 7.00 -6.24 26.29
CA LEU A 34 8.41 -6.06 25.97
C LEU A 34 8.92 -7.02 24.88
N PHE A 35 8.04 -7.59 24.05
CA PHE A 35 8.40 -8.48 22.94
C PHE A 35 9.48 -7.85 22.06
N MET A 36 9.28 -6.58 21.65
CA MET A 36 10.25 -5.88 20.81
C MET A 36 11.62 -5.77 21.47
N SER A 37 11.67 -5.38 22.75
CA SER A 37 12.91 -5.24 23.51
C SER A 37 13.64 -6.58 23.70
N LYS A 38 12.88 -7.68 23.86
CA LYS A 38 13.41 -9.03 24.07
C LYS A 38 13.95 -9.67 22.80
N TYR A 39 13.29 -9.46 21.66
CA TYR A 39 13.57 -10.23 20.45
C TYR A 39 14.09 -9.41 19.27
N ILE A 40 13.85 -8.10 19.21
CA ILE A 40 14.24 -7.26 18.07
C ILE A 40 15.47 -6.41 18.44
N ALA A 41 16.53 -6.52 17.64
CA ALA A 41 17.73 -5.70 17.78
C ALA A 41 17.56 -4.39 17.02
N TYR A 42 17.16 -4.50 15.75
CA TYR A 42 16.99 -3.38 14.83
C TYR A 42 15.81 -3.64 13.91
N TYR A 43 15.12 -2.57 13.54
CA TYR A 43 14.10 -2.59 12.50
C TYR A 43 14.50 -1.66 11.35
N VAL A 44 14.62 -2.21 10.14
CA VAL A 44 14.99 -1.49 8.93
C VAL A 44 13.79 -1.47 7.99
N ASN A 45 13.30 -0.28 7.70
CA ASN A 45 12.20 -0.05 6.76
C ASN A 45 12.76 0.44 5.41
N VAL A 46 12.56 -0.34 4.34
CA VAL A 46 13.02 -0.01 2.99
C VAL A 46 11.81 0.32 2.11
N GLY A 47 11.57 1.61 1.85
CA GLY A 47 10.49 2.05 0.96
C GLY A 47 9.08 1.66 1.43
N GLY A 48 8.89 1.53 2.75
CA GLY A 48 7.64 1.11 3.34
C GLY A 48 6.51 2.13 3.26
N THR A 49 5.30 1.62 3.36
CA THR A 49 4.06 2.36 3.07
C THR A 49 3.31 2.76 4.34
N THR A 50 4.03 3.28 5.34
CA THR A 50 3.52 3.48 6.72
C THR A 50 2.35 4.46 6.83
N LEU A 51 2.32 5.49 5.99
CA LEU A 51 1.23 6.47 5.91
C LEU A 51 0.36 6.28 4.66
N GLY A 52 0.43 5.10 4.04
CA GLY A 52 -0.16 4.83 2.74
C GLY A 52 0.54 5.59 1.61
N LEU A 53 0.00 5.48 0.40
CA LEU A 53 0.56 6.10 -0.80
C LEU A 53 -0.53 6.46 -1.83
N PRO A 54 -0.40 7.61 -2.53
CA PRO A 54 -1.35 8.06 -3.55
C PRO A 54 -1.69 7.00 -4.61
N LYS A 55 -0.70 6.23 -5.05
CA LYS A 55 -0.87 5.21 -6.09
C LYS A 55 -1.87 4.10 -5.71
N ALA A 56 -2.11 3.85 -4.42
CA ALA A 56 -3.16 2.91 -4.00
C ALA A 56 -4.56 3.41 -4.42
N VAL A 57 -4.77 4.73 -4.35
CA VAL A 57 -6.02 5.39 -4.77
C VAL A 57 -6.22 5.24 -6.28
N SER A 58 -5.20 5.53 -7.08
CA SER A 58 -5.29 5.37 -8.54
C SER A 58 -5.48 3.92 -8.97
N ALA A 59 -4.89 2.96 -8.26
CA ALA A 59 -5.08 1.54 -8.55
C ALA A 59 -6.54 1.10 -8.29
N LEU A 60 -7.13 1.54 -7.17
CA LEU A 60 -8.51 1.19 -6.79
C LEU A 60 -9.58 1.86 -7.67
N LEU A 61 -9.34 3.11 -8.10
CA LEU A 61 -10.31 3.89 -8.88
C LEU A 61 -10.14 3.73 -10.39
N LEU A 62 -8.89 3.71 -10.87
CA LEU A 62 -8.60 3.78 -12.31
C LEU A 62 -8.03 2.47 -12.87
N GLY A 63 -7.73 1.49 -12.01
CA GLY A 63 -7.01 0.27 -12.42
C GLY A 63 -5.56 0.56 -12.82
N ASP A 64 -5.01 1.68 -12.34
CA ASP A 64 -3.68 2.15 -12.76
C ASP A 64 -2.58 1.35 -12.03
N ALA A 65 -1.90 0.49 -12.78
CA ALA A 65 -0.68 -0.21 -12.34
C ALA A 65 0.61 0.50 -12.80
N LYS A 66 0.52 1.81 -13.10
CA LYS A 66 1.52 2.57 -13.88
C LYS A 66 2.96 2.38 -13.43
N ASP A 67 3.18 2.31 -12.12
CA ASP A 67 4.54 2.30 -11.56
C ASP A 67 4.94 0.96 -10.94
N THR A 68 4.13 -0.12 -11.08
CA THR A 68 4.48 -1.44 -10.50
C THR A 68 5.15 -2.34 -11.53
N ILE A 69 4.91 -2.06 -12.80
CA ILE A 69 5.41 -2.87 -13.89
C ILE A 69 6.15 -1.91 -14.82
N SER A 70 7.48 -2.06 -14.88
CA SER A 70 8.35 -1.37 -15.85
C SER A 70 8.10 -1.91 -17.26
N ILE A 71 6.84 -1.92 -17.69
CA ILE A 71 6.44 -2.42 -19.01
C ILE A 71 6.82 -1.36 -20.04
N PRO A 72 7.62 -1.70 -21.05
CA PRO A 72 7.82 -0.84 -22.20
C PRO A 72 6.47 -0.43 -22.81
N LYS A 73 6.33 0.83 -23.25
CA LYS A 73 5.08 1.37 -23.83
C LYS A 73 4.36 0.42 -24.83
N PRO A 74 5.05 -0.34 -25.70
CA PRO A 74 4.40 -1.29 -26.61
C PRO A 74 3.69 -2.45 -25.89
N ALA A 75 4.37 -3.10 -24.94
CA ALA A 75 3.80 -4.21 -24.17
C ALA A 75 2.67 -3.73 -23.24
N ARG A 76 2.70 -2.45 -22.85
CA ARG A 76 1.60 -1.84 -22.10
C ARG A 76 0.35 -1.64 -22.93
N ARG A 77 0.50 -1.18 -24.18
CA ARG A 77 -0.61 -1.06 -25.12
C ARG A 77 -1.24 -2.42 -25.42
N VAL A 78 -0.41 -3.46 -25.51
CA VAL A 78 -0.86 -4.86 -25.62
C VAL A 78 -1.67 -5.26 -24.37
N LEU A 79 -1.15 -4.99 -23.17
CA LEU A 79 -1.86 -5.27 -21.92
C LEU A 79 -3.20 -4.54 -21.80
N ASP A 80 -3.24 -3.25 -22.20
CA ASP A 80 -4.45 -2.43 -22.25
C ASP A 80 -5.47 -2.94 -23.28
N THR A 81 -4.99 -3.64 -24.33
CA THR A 81 -5.84 -4.27 -25.34
C THR A 81 -6.44 -5.59 -24.84
N PHE A 82 -5.69 -6.36 -24.04
CA PHE A 82 -6.13 -7.66 -23.55
C PHE A 82 -6.85 -7.61 -22.19
N ILE A 83 -6.60 -6.60 -21.37
CA ILE A 83 -7.23 -6.41 -20.06
C ILE A 83 -7.95 -5.06 -20.06
N SER A 84 -9.29 -5.13 -20.07
CA SER A 84 -10.13 -3.94 -20.00
C SER A 84 -9.81 -3.13 -18.74
N GLN A 85 -10.03 -1.81 -18.81
CA GLN A 85 -9.89 -0.96 -17.63
C GLN A 85 -10.81 -1.42 -16.48
N ALA A 86 -12.01 -1.89 -16.82
CA ALA A 86 -12.95 -2.49 -15.88
C ALA A 86 -12.37 -3.69 -15.13
N ALA A 87 -11.79 -4.64 -15.86
CA ALA A 87 -11.17 -5.81 -15.25
C ALA A 87 -9.99 -5.44 -14.32
N ARG A 88 -9.27 -4.35 -14.62
CA ARG A 88 -8.13 -3.91 -13.79
C ARG A 88 -8.54 -3.32 -12.46
N TYR A 89 -9.52 -2.42 -12.40
CA TYR A 89 -9.94 -1.89 -11.11
C TYR A 89 -10.73 -2.92 -10.29
N GLU A 90 -11.50 -3.81 -10.93
CA GLU A 90 -12.15 -4.93 -10.23
C GLU A 90 -11.12 -5.86 -9.60
N PHE A 91 -10.08 -6.22 -10.36
CA PHE A 91 -8.97 -7.01 -9.83
C PHE A 91 -8.23 -6.29 -8.71
N ALA A 92 -7.92 -5.00 -8.85
CA ALA A 92 -7.27 -4.20 -7.81
C ALA A 92 -8.10 -4.13 -6.52
N ARG A 93 -9.44 -4.05 -6.61
CA ARG A 93 -10.33 -4.04 -5.45
C ARG A 93 -10.32 -5.36 -4.66
N THR A 94 -9.92 -6.47 -5.29
CA THR A 94 -9.71 -7.75 -4.57
C THR A 94 -8.46 -7.73 -3.68
N TRP A 95 -7.53 -6.78 -3.88
CA TRP A 95 -6.29 -6.71 -3.14
C TRP A 95 -6.45 -5.91 -1.85
N GLY A 96 -6.68 -6.60 -0.73
CA GLY A 96 -6.77 -5.97 0.59
C GLY A 96 -5.54 -5.13 0.97
N SER A 97 -4.37 -5.40 0.38
CA SER A 97 -3.16 -4.60 0.55
C SER A 97 -3.30 -3.18 0.00
N LEU A 98 -4.01 -2.97 -1.10
CA LEU A 98 -4.24 -1.62 -1.65
C LEU A 98 -5.15 -0.80 -0.74
N VAL A 99 -6.16 -1.43 -0.14
CA VAL A 99 -7.07 -0.79 0.81
C VAL A 99 -6.31 -0.33 2.06
N THR A 100 -5.41 -1.16 2.58
CA THR A 100 -4.61 -0.80 3.77
C THR A 100 -3.55 0.26 3.47
N MET A 101 -3.13 0.41 2.21
CA MET A 101 -2.21 1.44 1.73
C MET A 101 -2.88 2.74 1.29
N LEU A 102 -4.20 2.90 1.49
CA LEU A 102 -4.85 4.19 1.28
C LEU A 102 -4.16 5.28 2.13
N PRO A 103 -3.86 6.46 1.55
CA PRO A 103 -3.24 7.57 2.24
C PRO A 103 -3.90 7.89 3.58
N ARG A 104 -3.08 7.99 4.63
CA ARG A 104 -3.50 8.39 5.98
C ARG A 104 -2.77 9.68 6.39
N GLY A 105 -3.43 10.47 7.22
CA GLY A 105 -2.88 11.74 7.73
C GLY A 105 -3.55 12.97 7.11
N CYS A 106 -3.10 14.15 7.55
CA CYS A 106 -3.62 15.43 7.07
C CYS A 106 -3.13 15.76 5.65
N SER A 107 -3.79 16.71 5.00
CA SER A 107 -3.48 17.19 3.64
C SER A 107 -2.03 17.67 3.45
N GLY A 108 -1.28 17.92 4.52
CA GLY A 108 0.14 18.27 4.45
C GLY A 108 1.07 17.13 4.03
N VAL A 109 0.71 15.86 4.30
CA VAL A 109 1.53 14.70 3.92
C VAL A 109 1.17 14.22 2.51
N HIS A 110 -0.12 14.22 2.19
CA HIS A 110 -0.65 13.79 0.90
C HIS A 110 -1.64 14.84 0.36
N GLY A 111 -1.12 15.96 -0.16
CA GLY A 111 -1.95 17.08 -0.63
C GLY A 111 -2.80 16.73 -1.85
N THR A 112 -2.25 15.92 -2.76
CA THR A 112 -2.96 15.38 -3.92
C THR A 112 -2.71 13.88 -3.98
N VAL A 113 -3.79 13.10 -3.98
CA VAL A 113 -3.70 11.63 -4.01
C VAL A 113 -4.08 11.04 -5.35
N LEU A 114 -4.80 11.80 -6.18
CA LEU A 114 -5.26 11.39 -7.49
C LEU A 114 -5.36 12.61 -8.39
N VAL A 115 -4.94 12.45 -9.65
CA VAL A 115 -5.25 13.41 -10.71
C VAL A 115 -6.08 12.66 -11.74
N LEU A 116 -7.30 13.15 -11.97
CA LEU A 116 -8.23 12.57 -12.93
C LEU A 116 -7.84 12.93 -14.37
N PRO A 117 -8.33 12.17 -15.39
CA PRO A 117 -8.02 12.45 -16.80
C PRO A 117 -8.42 13.85 -17.27
N ASN A 118 -9.40 14.47 -16.62
CA ASN A 118 -9.84 15.85 -16.88
C ASN A 118 -8.96 16.92 -16.20
N GLY A 119 -7.88 16.53 -15.53
CA GLY A 119 -6.96 17.42 -14.82
C GLY A 119 -7.40 17.77 -13.39
N THR A 120 -8.55 17.29 -12.92
CA THR A 120 -8.99 17.55 -11.55
C THR A 120 -8.09 16.83 -10.55
N ALA A 121 -7.45 17.59 -9.67
CA ALA A 121 -6.69 17.08 -8.54
C ALA A 121 -7.65 16.78 -7.37
N ALA A 122 -7.62 15.53 -6.88
CA ALA A 122 -8.41 15.10 -5.74
C ALA A 122 -7.50 14.83 -4.53
N ASN A 123 -7.97 15.28 -3.37
CA ASN A 123 -7.43 14.90 -2.07
C ASN A 123 -8.06 13.58 -1.59
N MET A 124 -7.59 13.06 -0.44
CA MET A 124 -8.06 11.78 0.07
C MET A 124 -9.56 11.77 0.41
N HIS A 125 -10.13 12.91 0.82
CA HIS A 125 -11.56 13.01 1.13
C HIS A 125 -12.41 12.88 -0.14
N SER A 126 -12.11 13.67 -1.17
CA SER A 126 -12.80 13.59 -2.47
C SER A 126 -12.60 12.22 -3.11
N ALA A 127 -11.41 11.65 -3.03
CA ALA A 127 -11.14 10.30 -3.53
C ALA A 127 -11.96 9.22 -2.79
N ALA A 128 -12.15 9.35 -1.48
CA ALA A 128 -12.97 8.42 -0.70
C ALA A 128 -14.45 8.48 -1.10
N LEU A 129 -14.98 9.67 -1.41
CA LEU A 129 -16.35 9.81 -1.92
C LEU A 129 -16.51 9.10 -3.27
N LEU A 130 -15.57 9.29 -4.19
CA LEU A 130 -15.56 8.59 -5.48
C LEU A 130 -15.47 7.07 -5.31
N ILE A 131 -14.63 6.57 -4.39
CA ILE A 131 -14.55 5.13 -4.10
C ILE A 131 -15.90 4.61 -3.59
N LYS A 132 -16.58 5.38 -2.73
CA LYS A 132 -17.87 4.98 -2.17
C LYS A 132 -18.97 4.91 -3.24
N GLU A 133 -19.03 5.88 -4.15
CA GLU A 133 -19.98 5.88 -5.28
C GLU A 133 -19.79 4.71 -6.23
N GLN A 134 -18.56 4.21 -6.37
CA GLN A 134 -18.24 3.10 -7.26
C GLN A 134 -18.51 1.71 -6.64
N CYS A 135 -18.81 1.66 -5.34
CA CYS A 135 -19.10 0.44 -4.59
C CYS A 135 -20.59 0.25 -4.27
N THR A 136 -21.44 1.19 -4.71
CA THR A 136 -22.92 1.13 -4.64
C THR A 136 -23.51 0.90 -6.01
#